data_AF-A0A0C2N771-F1
#
_entry.id   AF-A0A0C2N771-F1
#
_cell.length_a   1.000
_cell.length_b   1.000
_cell.length_c   1.000
_cell.angle_alpha   90.00
_cell.angle_beta   90.00
_cell.angle_gamma   90.00
#
_symmetry.space_group_name_H-M   'P 1'
#
loop_
_entity.id
_entity.type
_entity.pdbx_description
1 polymer ?
#
loop_
_entity_poly.entity_id
_entity_poly.type
_entity_poly.pdbx_seq_one_letter_code
_entity_poly.pdbx_strand_id
1 'polypeptide(L)'
;MKGNHQVPLRPKYGQVLLTINVAGVAEKIIKCLEEKNIQVCKAKPNMGKVKSCADSSVESANKIPQNVLVEVFAKLYQERVQTPRFQVKLINLMTEHLKQKSTLESLTTNHMKEIVLASMHIDIFKDSEYIEVYCSFKEVIHFAYKCLEWAQNCYNELESLAEKNVQTDSEIIGIMVNARQAQMKILTDILKSYDSFEFVFKPWLRFFISELFVERSNEYEHDKLHKGISDEIENILKQIDIFENDPDASQKGIPF
;
A
#
# COMPACT_ATOMS: atom_id res chain seq x y z
N MET A 1 6.68 45.58 -51.62
CA MET A 1 7.57 44.72 -50.81
C MET A 1 7.09 44.75 -49.37
N LYS A 2 6.38 43.72 -48.91
CA LYS A 2 6.05 43.49 -47.50
C LYS A 2 6.57 42.11 -47.15
N GLY A 3 7.52 42.04 -46.23
CA GLY A 3 8.12 40.80 -45.77
C GLY A 3 7.17 40.04 -44.85
N ASN A 4 6.85 38.80 -45.21
CA ASN A 4 6.20 37.85 -44.32
C ASN A 4 7.23 37.37 -43.29
N HIS A 5 7.08 37.79 -42.04
CA HIS A 5 7.69 37.10 -40.91
C HIS A 5 6.80 35.92 -40.51
N GLN A 6 7.19 34.72 -40.91
CA GLN A 6 6.72 33.49 -40.28
C GLN A 6 7.30 33.42 -38.87
N VAL A 7 6.45 33.63 -37.88
CA VAL A 7 6.74 33.28 -36.48
C VAL A 7 6.74 31.75 -36.38
N PRO A 8 7.81 31.08 -35.92
CA PRO A 8 7.77 29.64 -35.72
C PRO A 8 6.83 29.32 -34.57
N LEU A 9 5.90 28.40 -34.84
CA LEU A 9 5.04 27.76 -33.85
C LEU A 9 5.90 27.21 -32.70
N ARG A 10 5.70 27.72 -31.48
CA ARG A 10 6.17 27.03 -30.27
C ARG A 10 5.46 25.67 -30.22
N PRO A 11 6.19 24.54 -30.11
CA PRO A 11 5.52 23.27 -29.90
C PRO A 11 4.83 23.33 -28.53
N LYS A 12 3.54 23.03 -28.51
CA LYS A 12 2.79 22.81 -27.28
C LYS A 12 3.39 21.57 -26.61
N TYR A 13 4.21 21.78 -25.57
CA TYR A 13 4.81 20.73 -24.74
C TYR A 13 3.77 19.79 -24.08
N GLY A 14 2.47 20.09 -24.17
CA GLY A 14 1.38 19.20 -23.76
C GLY A 14 1.03 18.08 -24.75
N GLN A 15 1.55 18.10 -25.99
CA GLN A 15 1.21 17.12 -27.03
C GLN A 15 2.21 15.96 -27.19
N VAL A 16 3.38 16.03 -26.55
CA VAL A 16 4.33 14.90 -26.49
C VAL A 16 3.85 13.82 -25.51
N LEU A 17 2.77 14.07 -24.77
CA LEU A 17 2.09 13.07 -23.94
C LEU A 17 1.19 12.11 -24.71
N LEU A 18 0.96 12.31 -26.02
CA LEU A 18 0.06 11.48 -26.81
C LEU A 18 0.85 10.43 -27.60
N THR A 19 0.53 9.16 -27.35
CA THR A 19 0.92 7.94 -28.10
C THR A 19 2.29 7.31 -27.83
N ILE A 20 2.68 7.21 -26.56
CA ILE A 20 3.51 6.07 -26.12
C ILE A 20 2.62 5.22 -25.23
N ASN A 21 2.72 3.90 -25.32
CA ASN A 21 2.11 2.99 -24.36
C ASN A 21 2.89 3.11 -23.02
N VAL A 22 2.75 4.24 -22.32
CA VAL A 22 3.65 4.69 -21.25
C VAL A 22 3.53 3.83 -19.99
N ALA A 23 2.38 3.20 -19.73
CA ALA A 23 2.28 2.18 -18.67
C ALA A 23 3.25 1.01 -18.90
N GLY A 24 3.35 0.53 -20.15
CA GLY A 24 4.31 -0.50 -20.51
C GLY A 24 5.77 -0.04 -20.43
N VAL A 25 6.04 1.26 -20.59
CA VAL A 25 7.39 1.84 -20.41
C VAL A 25 7.71 2.00 -18.92
N ALA A 26 6.77 2.48 -18.10
CA ALA A 26 6.93 2.60 -16.65
C ALA A 26 7.16 1.23 -16.00
N GLU A 27 6.43 0.20 -16.43
CA GLU A 27 6.63 -1.19 -16.00
C GLU A 27 8.05 -1.68 -16.31
N LYS A 28 8.55 -1.45 -17.54
CA LYS A 28 9.93 -1.81 -17.92
C LYS A 28 10.98 -1.05 -17.12
N ILE A 29 10.74 0.24 -16.84
CA ILE A 29 11.62 1.06 -15.99
C ILE A 29 11.68 0.46 -14.59
N ILE A 30 10.53 0.16 -13.97
CA ILE A 30 10.45 -0.44 -12.63
C ILE A 30 11.19 -1.78 -12.62
N LYS A 31 10.90 -2.66 -13.59
CA LYS A 31 11.56 -3.96 -13.70
C LYS A 31 13.09 -3.83 -13.78
N CYS A 32 13.59 -2.93 -14.63
CA CYS A 32 15.03 -2.65 -14.72
C CYS A 32 15.62 -2.12 -13.41
N LEU A 33 14.88 -1.27 -12.68
CA LEU A 33 15.32 -0.76 -11.38
C LEU A 33 15.38 -1.89 -10.34
N GLU A 34 14.40 -2.78 -10.32
CA GLU A 34 14.35 -3.94 -9.42
C GLU A 34 15.46 -4.95 -9.71
N GLU A 35 15.73 -5.25 -10.99
CA GLU A 35 16.87 -6.08 -11.41
C GLU A 35 18.23 -5.50 -10.96
N LYS A 36 18.29 -4.18 -10.79
CA LYS A 36 19.44 -3.45 -10.24
C LYS A 36 19.40 -3.27 -8.71
N ASN A 37 18.48 -3.94 -8.02
CA ASN A 37 18.24 -3.85 -6.58
C ASN A 37 17.93 -2.42 -6.09
N ILE A 38 17.23 -1.63 -6.90
CA ILE A 38 16.82 -0.26 -6.55
C ILE A 38 15.37 -0.28 -6.06
N GLN A 39 15.16 0.05 -4.79
CA GLN A 39 13.85 0.03 -4.14
C GLN A 39 13.09 1.35 -4.36
N VAL A 40 12.52 1.53 -5.55
CA VAL A 40 11.81 2.76 -5.94
C VAL A 40 10.66 3.13 -4.98
N CYS A 41 9.98 2.17 -4.36
CA CYS A 41 8.89 2.48 -3.44
C CYS A 41 9.32 2.71 -1.99
N LYS A 42 10.62 2.83 -1.71
CA LYS A 42 11.14 3.00 -0.34
C LYS A 42 12.06 4.20 -0.20
N ALA A 43 12.75 4.56 -1.26
CA ALA A 43 13.68 5.68 -1.24
C ALA A 43 13.82 6.29 -2.63
N LYS A 44 14.02 7.60 -2.66
CA LYS A 44 14.28 8.35 -3.89
C LYS A 44 15.50 7.78 -4.64
N PRO A 45 15.33 7.23 -5.86
CA PRO A 45 16.43 6.63 -6.58
C PRO A 45 17.37 7.67 -7.18
N ASN A 46 18.60 7.26 -7.46
CA ASN A 46 19.53 8.07 -8.23
C ASN A 46 19.02 8.27 -9.66
N MET A 47 18.86 9.53 -10.08
CA MET A 47 18.29 9.85 -11.40
C MET A 47 19.13 9.39 -12.59
N GLY A 48 20.45 9.21 -12.44
CA GLY A 48 21.29 8.60 -13.46
C GLY A 48 20.94 7.13 -13.69
N LYS A 49 20.61 6.39 -12.62
CA LYS A 49 20.14 5.00 -12.71
C LYS A 49 18.74 4.91 -13.32
N VAL A 50 17.83 5.80 -12.91
CA VAL A 50 16.49 5.92 -13.52
C VAL A 50 16.60 6.22 -15.01
N LYS A 51 17.45 7.18 -15.39
CA LYS A 51 17.68 7.53 -16.79
C LYS A 51 18.25 6.36 -17.60
N SER A 52 19.23 5.64 -17.05
CA SER A 52 19.77 4.43 -17.67
C SER A 52 18.68 3.37 -17.92
N CYS A 53 17.80 3.13 -16.95
CA CYS A 53 16.70 2.18 -17.12
C CYS A 53 15.61 2.66 -18.09
N ALA A 54 15.32 3.96 -18.10
CA ALA A 54 14.40 4.56 -19.07
C ALA A 54 14.92 4.42 -20.49
N ASP A 55 16.21 4.70 -20.71
CA ASP A 55 16.84 4.61 -22.04
C ASP A 55 16.94 3.18 -22.55
N SER A 56 17.07 2.18 -21.67
CA SER A 56 17.06 0.77 -22.08
C SER A 56 15.65 0.22 -22.31
N SER A 57 14.60 0.93 -21.88
CA SER A 57 13.20 0.48 -21.96
C SER A 57 12.47 0.91 -23.23
N VAL A 58 13.08 1.80 -24.02
CA VAL A 58 12.51 2.43 -25.22
C VAL A 58 13.52 2.46 -26.36
N GLU A 59 13.03 2.50 -27.59
CA GLU A 59 13.88 2.71 -28.77
C GLU A 59 14.51 4.11 -28.77
N SER A 60 15.64 4.27 -29.48
CA SER A 60 16.44 5.51 -29.45
C SER A 60 15.66 6.78 -29.80
N ALA A 61 14.66 6.71 -30.67
CA ALA A 61 13.81 7.84 -31.04
C ALA A 61 12.78 8.23 -29.95
N ASN A 62 12.51 7.33 -29.00
CA ASN A 62 11.48 7.46 -27.97
C ASN A 62 12.07 7.68 -26.57
N LYS A 63 13.36 8.06 -26.48
CA LYS A 63 14.04 8.31 -25.20
C LYS A 63 13.33 9.39 -24.41
N ILE A 64 13.00 9.07 -23.15
CA ILE A 64 12.34 10.01 -22.25
C ILE A 64 13.35 11.06 -21.78
N PRO A 65 13.05 12.37 -21.93
CA PRO A 65 13.91 13.42 -21.40
C PRO A 65 14.13 13.31 -19.88
N GLN A 66 15.35 13.59 -19.41
CA GLN A 66 15.68 13.43 -17.99
C GLN A 66 14.83 14.34 -17.08
N ASN A 67 14.49 15.54 -17.52
CA ASN A 67 13.62 16.45 -16.76
C ASN A 67 12.22 15.86 -16.52
N VAL A 68 11.66 15.13 -17.49
CA VAL A 68 10.37 14.45 -17.33
C VAL A 68 10.47 13.36 -16.25
N LEU A 69 11.54 12.56 -16.28
CA LEU A 69 11.78 11.55 -15.25
C LEU A 69 11.98 12.18 -13.86
N VAL A 70 12.68 13.31 -13.78
CA VAL A 70 12.85 14.05 -12.52
C VAL A 70 11.49 14.49 -11.98
N GLU A 71 10.60 15.02 -12.81
CA GLU A 71 9.27 15.45 -12.38
C GLU A 71 8.40 14.28 -11.89
N VAL A 72 8.40 13.15 -12.60
CA VAL A 72 7.63 11.95 -12.21
C VAL A 72 8.08 11.45 -10.84
N PHE A 73 9.39 11.25 -10.66
CA PHE A 73 9.91 10.74 -9.40
C PHE A 73 9.89 11.80 -8.29
N ALA A 74 9.97 13.10 -8.60
CA ALA A 74 9.83 14.14 -7.59
C ALA A 74 8.41 14.15 -7.00
N LYS A 75 7.37 14.00 -7.84
CA LYS A 75 5.98 13.91 -7.37
C LYS A 75 5.73 12.69 -6.49
N LEU A 76 6.40 11.58 -6.78
CA LEU A 76 6.25 10.34 -5.99
C LEU A 76 6.55 10.58 -4.50
N TYR A 77 7.61 11.33 -4.18
CA TYR A 77 8.04 11.59 -2.80
C TYR A 77 7.66 12.97 -2.27
N GLN A 78 6.69 13.65 -2.88
CA GLN A 78 6.13 14.87 -2.29
C GLN A 78 5.12 14.51 -1.20
N GLU A 79 5.08 15.30 -0.14
CA GLU A 79 4.10 15.15 0.93
C GLU A 79 2.68 15.27 0.37
N ARG A 80 1.82 14.33 0.75
CA ARG A 80 0.45 14.22 0.23
C ARG A 80 -0.51 14.95 1.14
N VAL A 81 -1.21 15.93 0.58
CA VAL A 81 -2.28 16.66 1.28
C VAL A 81 -3.66 16.05 0.99
N GLN A 82 -3.79 15.26 -0.08
CA GLN A 82 -5.06 14.67 -0.52
C GLN A 82 -4.90 13.19 -0.87
N THR A 83 -5.97 12.43 -0.64
CA THR A 83 -6.10 11.03 -1.07
C THR A 83 -6.00 10.92 -2.60
N PRO A 84 -5.04 10.17 -3.16
CA PRO A 84 -5.01 9.93 -4.59
C PRO A 84 -6.27 9.21 -5.06
N ARG A 85 -6.88 9.69 -6.15
CA ARG A 85 -8.15 9.18 -6.70
C ARG A 85 -8.17 7.69 -7.01
N PHE A 86 -7.01 7.09 -7.27
CA PHE A 86 -6.90 5.66 -7.59
C PHE A 86 -6.96 4.76 -6.35
N GLN A 87 -6.67 5.29 -5.14
CA GLN A 87 -6.50 4.49 -3.92
C GLN A 87 -7.74 3.63 -3.61
N VAL A 88 -8.93 4.24 -3.68
CA VAL A 88 -10.19 3.54 -3.42
C VAL A 88 -10.37 2.37 -4.38
N LYS A 89 -10.14 2.60 -5.68
CA LYS A 89 -10.30 1.55 -6.69
C LYS A 89 -9.23 0.47 -6.56
N LEU A 90 -7.98 0.86 -6.29
CA LEU A 90 -6.86 -0.06 -6.07
C LEU A 90 -7.19 -1.03 -4.93
N ILE A 91 -7.54 -0.47 -3.77
CA ILE A 91 -7.86 -1.24 -2.57
C ILE A 91 -9.09 -2.12 -2.81
N ASN A 92 -10.16 -1.59 -3.41
CA ASN A 92 -11.35 -2.38 -3.74
C ASN A 92 -11.01 -3.57 -4.65
N LEU A 93 -10.20 -3.37 -5.69
CA LEU A 93 -9.79 -4.46 -6.58
C LEU A 93 -9.00 -5.53 -5.81
N MET A 94 -8.04 -5.12 -4.98
CA MET A 94 -7.29 -6.05 -4.14
C MET A 94 -8.21 -6.84 -3.20
N THR A 95 -9.17 -6.17 -2.56
CA THR A 95 -10.17 -6.77 -1.66
C THR A 95 -11.07 -7.77 -2.40
N GLU A 96 -11.53 -7.45 -3.61
CA GLU A 96 -12.37 -8.36 -4.40
C GLU A 96 -11.62 -9.66 -4.76
N HIS A 97 -10.32 -9.60 -5.03
CA HIS A 97 -9.53 -10.81 -5.22
C HIS A 97 -9.40 -11.64 -3.94
N LEU A 98 -9.24 -11.01 -2.76
CA LEU A 98 -9.25 -11.73 -1.47
C LEU A 98 -10.58 -12.43 -1.22
N LYS A 99 -11.72 -11.77 -1.50
CA LYS A 99 -13.07 -12.39 -1.44
C LYS A 99 -13.19 -13.62 -2.33
N GLN A 100 -12.46 -13.63 -3.44
CA GLN A 100 -12.37 -14.75 -4.37
C GLN A 100 -11.30 -15.79 -3.97
N LYS A 101 -10.83 -15.76 -2.71
CA LYS A 101 -9.84 -16.68 -2.13
C LYS A 101 -8.45 -16.59 -2.77
N SER A 102 -8.09 -15.43 -3.29
CA SER A 102 -6.72 -15.17 -3.70
C SER A 102 -5.85 -14.91 -2.47
N THR A 103 -4.68 -15.54 -2.39
CA THR A 103 -3.71 -15.23 -1.34
C THR A 103 -2.99 -13.91 -1.63
N LEU A 104 -2.38 -13.29 -0.60
CA LEU A 104 -1.49 -12.14 -0.79
C LEU A 104 -0.37 -12.43 -1.80
N GLU A 105 0.16 -13.66 -1.79
CA GLU A 105 1.17 -14.09 -2.75
C GLU A 105 0.61 -14.06 -4.18
N SER A 106 -0.59 -14.61 -4.40
CA SER A 106 -1.27 -14.56 -5.71
C SER A 106 -1.52 -13.13 -6.17
N LEU A 107 -1.90 -12.22 -5.26
CA LEU A 107 -2.01 -10.80 -5.60
C LEU A 107 -0.70 -10.26 -6.16
N THR A 108 0.43 -10.58 -5.52
CA THR A 108 1.75 -10.08 -5.97
C THR A 108 2.26 -10.72 -7.25
N THR A 109 2.01 -12.02 -7.45
CA THR A 109 2.61 -12.80 -8.54
C THR A 109 1.73 -12.84 -9.79
N ASN A 110 0.41 -12.98 -9.61
CA ASN A 110 -0.52 -13.24 -10.70
C ASN A 110 -1.36 -12.02 -11.06
N HIS A 111 -1.78 -11.22 -10.07
CA HIS A 111 -2.79 -10.17 -10.27
C HIS A 111 -2.25 -8.73 -10.22
N MET A 112 -1.01 -8.52 -9.76
CA MET A 112 -0.45 -7.18 -9.53
C MET A 112 -0.58 -6.28 -10.76
N LYS A 113 -0.18 -6.78 -11.93
CA LYS A 113 -0.23 -6.00 -13.17
C LYS A 113 -1.65 -5.61 -13.55
N GLU A 114 -2.57 -6.56 -13.48
CA GLU A 114 -3.99 -6.36 -13.79
C GLU A 114 -4.61 -5.33 -12.84
N ILE A 115 -4.43 -5.51 -11.53
CA ILE A 115 -4.96 -4.63 -10.50
C ILE A 115 -4.43 -3.20 -10.66
N VAL A 116 -3.11 -3.05 -10.82
CA VAL A 116 -2.48 -1.73 -11.02
C VAL A 116 -3.07 -1.04 -12.26
N LEU A 117 -3.12 -1.73 -13.40
CA LEU A 117 -3.66 -1.15 -14.62
C LEU A 117 -5.17 -0.83 -14.50
N ALA A 118 -5.97 -1.72 -13.92
CA ALA A 118 -7.40 -1.52 -13.75
C ALA A 118 -7.72 -0.35 -12.81
N SER A 119 -6.91 -0.15 -11.76
CA SER A 119 -7.07 0.99 -10.83
C SER A 119 -6.83 2.35 -11.51
N MET A 120 -6.09 2.38 -12.62
CA MET A 120 -5.84 3.57 -13.45
C MET A 120 -6.94 3.86 -14.50
N HIS A 121 -8.04 3.10 -14.56
CA HIS A 121 -9.10 3.34 -15.57
C HIS A 121 -10.21 4.32 -15.10
N ILE A 122 -9.88 5.38 -14.35
CA ILE A 122 -10.83 6.45 -13.97
C ILE A 122 -10.48 7.72 -14.74
N ASP A 123 -11.40 8.23 -15.56
CA ASP A 123 -11.33 9.50 -16.32
C ASP A 123 -9.97 10.23 -16.34
N ILE A 124 -9.24 10.04 -17.46
CA ILE A 124 -8.03 10.79 -17.83
C ILE A 124 -6.89 10.63 -16.81
N PHE A 125 -6.24 9.47 -16.81
CA PHE A 125 -4.95 9.28 -16.15
C PHE A 125 -3.81 9.83 -17.02
N LYS A 126 -2.85 10.49 -16.37
CA LYS A 126 -1.53 10.70 -16.95
C LYS A 126 -0.72 9.46 -16.56
N ASP A 127 -0.16 8.77 -17.55
CA ASP A 127 0.63 7.55 -17.34
C ASP A 127 1.81 7.70 -16.37
N SER A 128 2.18 8.95 -16.02
CA SER A 128 3.07 9.30 -14.91
C SER A 128 2.62 8.76 -13.54
N GLU A 129 1.36 8.40 -13.37
CA GLU A 129 0.80 7.89 -12.10
C GLU A 129 1.03 6.37 -11.91
N TYR A 130 1.46 5.62 -12.95
CA TYR A 130 1.67 4.16 -12.85
C TYR A 130 2.62 3.77 -11.70
N ILE A 131 3.75 4.48 -11.59
CA ILE A 131 4.77 4.20 -10.55
C ILE A 131 4.17 4.41 -9.15
N GLU A 132 3.29 5.38 -9.02
CA GLU A 132 2.62 5.69 -7.76
C GLU A 132 1.59 4.63 -7.37
N VAL A 133 0.79 4.19 -8.32
CA VAL A 133 -0.17 3.09 -8.13
C VAL A 133 0.57 1.81 -7.79
N TYR A 134 1.66 1.52 -8.50
CA TYR A 134 2.53 0.38 -8.23
C TYR A 134 3.09 0.42 -6.80
N CYS A 135 3.63 1.55 -6.36
CA CYS A 135 4.16 1.68 -5.02
C CYS A 135 3.08 1.59 -3.94
N SER A 136 1.89 2.15 -4.20
CA SER A 136 0.74 2.00 -3.31
C SER A 136 0.33 0.53 -3.16
N PHE A 137 0.27 -0.22 -4.27
CA PHE A 137 -0.02 -1.66 -4.24
C PHE A 137 1.00 -2.42 -3.38
N LYS A 138 2.30 -2.17 -3.60
CA LYS A 138 3.38 -2.83 -2.85
C LYS A 138 3.32 -2.51 -1.35
N GLU A 139 2.95 -1.29 -1.02
CA GLU A 139 2.83 -0.82 0.36
C GLU A 139 1.62 -1.43 1.08
N VAL A 140 0.46 -1.55 0.42
CA VAL A 140 -0.71 -2.29 0.93
C VAL A 140 -0.33 -3.75 1.22
N ILE A 141 0.33 -4.43 0.27
CA ILE A 141 0.79 -5.81 0.45
C ILE A 141 1.76 -5.93 1.63
N HIS A 142 2.72 -5.02 1.73
CA HIS A 142 3.71 -5.02 2.81
C HIS A 142 3.04 -4.85 4.18
N PHE A 143 2.05 -3.97 4.30
CA PHE A 143 1.29 -3.83 5.54
C PHE A 143 0.51 -5.10 5.88
N ALA A 144 -0.15 -5.69 4.89
CA ALA A 144 -0.92 -6.91 5.11
C ALA A 144 -0.06 -8.07 5.63
N TYR A 145 1.15 -8.25 5.08
CA TYR A 145 2.09 -9.23 5.63
C TYR A 145 2.50 -8.92 7.08
N LYS A 146 2.75 -7.65 7.42
CA LYS A 146 3.03 -7.25 8.81
C LYS A 146 1.86 -7.54 9.75
N CYS A 147 0.63 -7.25 9.33
CA CYS A 147 -0.56 -7.55 10.12
C CYS A 147 -0.67 -9.06 10.40
N LEU A 148 -0.46 -9.90 9.40
CA LEU A 148 -0.45 -11.36 9.56
C LEU A 148 0.66 -11.82 10.51
N GLU A 149 1.85 -11.23 10.41
CA GLU A 149 2.98 -11.51 11.31
C GLU A 149 2.65 -11.16 12.77
N TRP A 150 2.08 -9.98 13.03
CA TRP A 150 1.67 -9.59 14.38
C TRP A 150 0.57 -10.50 14.94
N ALA A 151 -0.42 -10.85 14.11
CA ALA A 151 -1.48 -11.77 14.49
C ALA A 151 -0.90 -13.13 14.87
N GLN A 152 0.03 -13.67 14.07
CA GLN A 152 0.68 -14.94 14.34
C GLN A 152 1.53 -14.90 15.62
N ASN A 153 2.29 -13.82 15.83
CA ASN A 153 3.10 -13.67 17.03
C ASN A 153 2.22 -13.61 18.29
N CYS A 154 1.11 -12.87 18.25
CA CYS A 154 0.14 -12.83 19.33
C CYS A 154 -0.50 -14.20 19.58
N TYR A 155 -0.86 -14.92 18.51
CA TYR A 155 -1.37 -16.28 18.61
C TYR A 155 -0.39 -17.18 19.36
N ASN A 156 0.87 -17.22 18.92
CA ASN A 156 1.90 -18.05 19.55
C ASN A 156 2.12 -17.69 21.02
N GLU A 157 2.08 -16.39 21.37
CA GLU A 157 2.19 -15.91 22.75
C GLU A 157 1.01 -16.41 23.61
N LEU A 158 -0.22 -16.33 23.08
CA LEU A 158 -1.46 -16.68 23.80
C LEU A 158 -1.76 -18.19 23.84
N GLU A 159 -1.42 -18.94 22.79
CA GLU A 159 -1.62 -20.39 22.70
C GLU A 159 -0.92 -21.08 23.86
N SER A 160 0.33 -20.72 24.13
CA SER A 160 1.12 -21.25 25.26
C SER A 160 0.47 -21.00 26.63
N LEU A 161 -0.36 -19.97 26.76
CA LEU A 161 -1.11 -19.65 27.97
C LEU A 161 -2.43 -20.42 28.04
N ALA A 162 -3.10 -20.61 26.90
CA ALA A 162 -4.36 -21.34 26.79
C ALA A 162 -4.18 -22.85 27.03
N GLU A 163 -3.03 -23.42 26.66
CA GLU A 163 -2.68 -24.82 26.91
C GLU A 163 -2.33 -25.11 28.38
N LYS A 164 -2.11 -24.07 29.19
CA LYS A 164 -1.71 -24.20 30.58
C LYS A 164 -2.93 -24.58 31.43
N ASN A 165 -2.87 -25.71 32.14
CA ASN A 165 -3.90 -26.08 33.12
C ASN A 165 -3.84 -25.14 34.33
N VAL A 166 -4.72 -24.14 34.33
CA VAL A 166 -4.83 -23.10 35.37
C VAL A 166 -5.56 -23.67 36.59
N GLN A 167 -5.04 -23.49 37.80
CA GLN A 167 -5.65 -24.02 39.04
C GLN A 167 -5.99 -22.94 40.08
N THR A 168 -5.49 -21.71 39.90
CA THR A 168 -5.66 -20.63 40.89
C THR A 168 -6.12 -19.32 40.26
N ASP A 169 -6.83 -18.50 41.05
CA ASP A 169 -7.27 -17.15 40.63
C ASP A 169 -6.09 -16.26 40.24
N SER A 170 -4.94 -16.41 40.90
CA SER A 170 -3.73 -15.65 40.59
C SER A 170 -3.19 -15.98 39.20
N GLU A 171 -3.28 -17.23 38.76
CA GLU A 171 -2.85 -17.63 37.42
C GLU A 171 -3.82 -17.13 36.35
N ILE A 172 -5.14 -17.13 36.64
CA ILE A 172 -6.15 -16.54 35.76
C ILE A 172 -5.87 -15.04 35.56
N ILE A 173 -5.62 -14.31 36.65
CA ILE A 173 -5.25 -12.88 36.58
C ILE A 173 -3.97 -12.68 35.75
N GLY A 174 -2.96 -13.54 35.93
CA GLY A 174 -1.73 -13.49 35.15
C GLY A 174 -1.96 -13.65 33.65
N ILE A 175 -2.80 -14.61 33.24
CA ILE A 175 -3.17 -14.82 31.83
C ILE A 175 -3.90 -13.59 31.28
N MET A 176 -4.84 -13.02 32.03
CA MET A 176 -5.57 -11.81 31.62
C MET A 176 -4.62 -10.62 31.41
N VAL A 177 -3.63 -10.43 32.28
CA VAL A 177 -2.63 -9.36 32.15
C VAL A 177 -1.78 -9.57 30.90
N ASN A 178 -1.30 -10.79 30.65
CA ASN A 178 -0.50 -11.10 29.46
C ASN A 178 -1.31 -10.90 28.17
N ALA A 179 -2.58 -11.32 28.15
CA ALA A 179 -3.46 -11.10 27.01
C ALA A 179 -3.67 -9.62 26.70
N ARG A 180 -3.86 -8.80 27.74
CA ARG A 180 -3.96 -7.34 27.59
C ARG A 180 -2.65 -6.73 27.09
N GLN A 181 -1.50 -7.22 27.54
CA GLN A 181 -0.20 -6.75 27.04
C GLN A 181 0.00 -7.08 25.56
N ALA A 182 -0.36 -8.29 25.13
CA ALA A 182 -0.30 -8.70 23.73
C ALA A 182 -1.21 -7.83 22.84
N GLN A 183 -2.44 -7.55 23.30
CA GLN A 183 -3.37 -6.63 22.65
C GLN A 183 -2.76 -5.21 22.49
N MET A 184 -2.21 -4.64 23.56
CA MET A 184 -1.60 -3.31 23.52
C MET A 184 -0.36 -3.24 22.62
N LYS A 185 0.40 -4.33 22.54
CA LYS A 185 1.55 -4.46 21.64
C LYS A 185 1.11 -4.43 20.18
N ILE A 186 0.11 -5.24 19.78
CA ILE A 186 -0.45 -5.21 18.42
C ILE A 186 -0.96 -3.82 18.07
N LEU A 187 -1.73 -3.19 18.97
CA LEU A 187 -2.24 -1.82 18.77
C LEU A 187 -1.09 -0.83 18.50
N THR A 188 -0.06 -0.88 19.34
CA THR A 188 1.09 0.01 19.21
C THR A 188 1.84 -0.22 17.89
N ASP A 189 2.01 -1.48 17.47
CA ASP A 189 2.74 -1.83 16.25
C ASP A 189 1.95 -1.47 14.97
N ILE A 190 0.62 -1.65 14.99
CA ILE A 190 -0.29 -1.21 13.93
C ILE A 190 -0.22 0.31 13.80
N LEU A 191 -0.41 1.04 14.90
CA LEU A 191 -0.38 2.51 14.92
C LEU A 191 0.94 3.06 14.36
N LYS A 192 2.07 2.58 14.87
CA LYS A 192 3.40 3.00 14.40
C LYS A 192 3.62 2.70 12.91
N SER A 193 3.08 1.58 12.43
CA SER A 193 3.21 1.23 11.03
C SER A 193 2.30 2.07 10.14
N TYR A 194 1.11 2.43 10.63
CA TYR A 194 0.18 3.31 9.92
C TYR A 194 0.88 4.63 9.54
N ASP A 195 1.61 5.24 10.47
CA ASP A 195 2.38 6.48 10.23
C ASP A 195 3.57 6.34 9.27
N SER A 196 4.01 5.11 9.00
CA SER A 196 5.15 4.85 8.11
C SER A 196 4.79 4.76 6.63
N PHE A 197 3.50 4.83 6.28
CA PHE A 197 3.06 4.66 4.89
C PHE A 197 3.10 5.96 4.10
N GLU A 198 3.86 5.94 2.99
CA GLU A 198 4.11 7.12 2.15
C GLU A 198 3.04 7.31 1.05
N PHE A 199 2.46 6.22 0.54
CA PHE A 199 1.62 6.24 -0.65
C PHE A 199 0.16 5.88 -0.38
N VAL A 200 -0.10 4.98 0.57
CA VAL A 200 -1.44 4.46 0.86
C VAL A 200 -2.26 5.40 1.73
N PHE A 201 -3.51 5.65 1.33
CA PHE A 201 -4.44 6.40 2.18
C PHE A 201 -5.06 5.49 3.22
N LYS A 202 -4.52 5.62 4.42
CA LYS A 202 -4.79 4.88 5.65
C LYS A 202 -6.26 4.47 5.86
N PRO A 203 -7.28 5.35 5.87
CA PRO A 203 -8.68 4.95 6.07
C PRO A 203 -9.22 3.84 5.16
N TRP A 204 -8.68 3.68 3.95
CA TRP A 204 -9.14 2.62 3.04
C TRP A 204 -8.50 1.27 3.33
N LEU A 205 -7.34 1.26 3.98
CA LEU A 205 -6.57 0.05 4.26
C LEU A 205 -7.32 -0.92 5.17
N ARG A 206 -8.13 -0.39 6.09
CA ARG A 206 -8.98 -1.19 6.98
C ARG A 206 -9.84 -2.21 6.24
N PHE A 207 -10.51 -1.81 5.15
CA PHE A 207 -11.42 -2.70 4.43
C PHE A 207 -10.70 -3.91 3.84
N PHE A 208 -9.50 -3.68 3.29
CA PHE A 208 -8.66 -4.74 2.75
C PHE A 208 -8.16 -5.68 3.84
N ILE A 209 -7.69 -5.14 4.96
CA ILE A 209 -7.20 -5.97 6.08
C ILE A 209 -8.33 -6.75 6.74
N SER A 210 -9.51 -6.15 6.90
CA SER A 210 -10.68 -6.85 7.41
C SER A 210 -11.00 -8.09 6.57
N GLU A 211 -11.00 -7.95 5.24
CA GLU A 211 -11.27 -9.09 4.35
C GLU A 211 -10.17 -10.17 4.43
N LEU A 212 -8.90 -9.77 4.52
CA LEU A 212 -7.78 -10.68 4.69
C LEU A 212 -7.94 -11.59 5.93
N PHE A 213 -8.41 -11.02 7.04
CA PHE A 213 -8.63 -11.78 8.27
C PHE A 213 -9.94 -12.58 8.25
N VAL A 214 -10.99 -12.10 7.56
CA VAL A 214 -12.21 -12.88 7.32
C VAL A 214 -11.90 -14.14 6.51
N GLU A 215 -11.15 -14.03 5.41
CA GLU A 215 -10.75 -15.20 4.61
C GLU A 215 -10.01 -16.24 5.47
N ARG A 216 -8.98 -15.80 6.22
CA ARG A 216 -8.19 -16.72 7.06
C ARG A 216 -8.98 -17.29 8.22
N SER A 217 -9.84 -16.53 8.88
CA SER A 217 -10.65 -17.05 9.99
C SER A 217 -11.61 -18.16 9.53
N ASN A 218 -12.03 -18.17 8.26
CA ASN A 218 -12.78 -19.29 7.69
C ASN A 218 -11.91 -20.55 7.48
N GLU A 219 -10.60 -20.41 7.25
CA GLU A 219 -9.67 -21.56 7.24
C GLU A 219 -9.51 -22.18 8.64
N TYR A 220 -9.61 -21.35 9.68
CA TYR A 220 -9.51 -21.74 11.09
C TYR A 220 -10.88 -21.81 11.79
N GLU A 221 -11.94 -22.22 11.10
CA GLU A 221 -13.35 -22.17 11.57
C GLU A 221 -13.60 -22.77 12.98
N HIS A 222 -12.66 -23.53 13.53
CA HIS A 222 -12.75 -24.15 14.86
C HIS A 222 -11.78 -23.56 15.91
N ASP A 223 -10.90 -22.64 15.53
CA ASP A 223 -9.95 -22.00 16.44
C ASP A 223 -10.48 -20.64 16.93
N LYS A 224 -11.05 -20.66 18.15
CA LYS A 224 -11.57 -19.46 18.81
C LYS A 224 -10.49 -18.43 19.11
N LEU A 225 -9.23 -18.82 19.26
CA LEU A 225 -8.12 -17.90 19.53
C LEU A 225 -7.77 -17.09 18.28
N HIS A 226 -7.65 -17.75 17.13
CA HIS A 226 -7.47 -17.06 15.85
C HIS A 226 -8.61 -16.08 15.55
N LYS A 227 -9.85 -16.48 15.80
CA LYS A 227 -11.01 -15.59 15.63
C LYS A 227 -10.93 -14.37 16.55
N GLY A 228 -10.60 -14.55 17.83
CA GLY A 228 -10.48 -13.43 18.78
C GLY A 228 -9.40 -12.42 18.39
N ILE A 229 -8.25 -12.89 17.88
CA ILE A 229 -7.17 -12.02 17.40
C ILE A 229 -7.61 -11.22 16.17
N SER A 230 -8.31 -11.87 15.24
CA SER A 230 -8.88 -11.23 14.04
C SER A 230 -9.84 -10.09 14.41
N ASP A 231 -10.80 -10.36 15.30
CA ASP A 231 -11.80 -9.37 15.74
C ASP A 231 -11.13 -8.15 16.40
N GLU A 232 -10.05 -8.37 17.16
CA GLU A 232 -9.30 -7.32 17.82
C GLU A 232 -8.54 -6.42 16.84
N ILE A 233 -7.88 -7.02 15.84
CA ILE A 233 -7.20 -6.26 14.77
C ILE A 233 -8.22 -5.41 14.00
N GLU A 234 -9.39 -5.96 13.66
CA GLU A 234 -10.43 -5.20 12.97
C GLU A 234 -10.94 -4.02 13.83
N ASN A 235 -11.12 -4.22 15.14
CA ASN A 235 -11.53 -3.18 16.08
C ASN A 235 -10.47 -2.08 16.20
N ILE A 236 -9.19 -2.43 16.27
CA ILE A 236 -8.09 -1.47 16.30
C ILE A 236 -8.13 -0.61 15.03
N LEU A 237 -8.23 -1.22 13.86
CA LEU A 237 -8.28 -0.49 12.59
C LEU A 237 -9.51 0.42 12.49
N LYS A 238 -10.69 -0.01 12.99
CA LYS A 238 -11.88 0.84 13.12
C LYS A 238 -11.62 2.09 13.97
N GLN A 239 -10.93 1.92 15.09
CA GLN A 239 -10.66 3.03 16.01
C GLN A 239 -9.68 4.03 15.40
N ILE A 240 -8.61 3.57 14.75
CA ILE A 240 -7.62 4.44 14.09
C ILE A 240 -8.28 5.35 13.07
N ASP A 241 -9.21 4.83 12.27
CA ASP A 241 -9.95 5.62 11.27
C ASP A 241 -10.78 6.75 11.90
N ILE A 242 -11.32 6.53 13.11
CA ILE A 242 -12.06 7.55 13.85
C ILE A 242 -11.11 8.64 14.35
N PHE A 243 -9.90 8.26 14.78
CA PHE A 243 -8.88 9.19 15.27
C PHE A 243 -8.27 10.07 14.17
N GLU A 244 -8.04 9.53 12.97
CA GLU A 244 -7.44 10.30 11.86
C GLU A 244 -8.44 11.25 11.17
N ASN A 245 -9.75 11.01 11.29
CA ASN A 245 -10.80 11.81 10.65
C ASN A 245 -11.51 12.80 11.59
N ASP A 246 -11.14 12.84 12.88
CA ASP A 246 -11.75 13.73 13.88
C ASP A 246 -10.66 14.61 14.54
N PRO A 247 -10.61 15.92 14.23
CA PRO A 247 -9.62 16.84 14.82
C PRO A 247 -9.73 16.95 16.34
N ASP A 248 -10.85 16.52 16.94
CA ASP A 248 -11.09 16.51 18.38
C ASP A 248 -10.89 15.12 19.02
N ALA A 249 -10.52 14.08 18.27
CA ALA A 249 -10.35 12.73 18.81
C ALA A 249 -9.25 12.65 19.89
N SER A 250 -8.18 13.46 19.74
CA SER A 250 -7.14 13.62 20.76
C SER A 250 -7.65 14.14 22.11
N GLN A 251 -8.79 14.84 22.13
CA GLN A 251 -9.45 15.35 23.33
C GLN A 251 -10.51 14.41 23.87
N LYS A 252 -11.01 13.48 23.05
CA LYS A 252 -12.11 12.57 23.41
C LYS A 252 -11.70 11.38 24.26
N GLY A 253 -10.40 11.26 24.60
CA GLY A 253 -9.88 10.32 25.60
C GLY A 253 -10.44 8.92 25.42
N ILE A 254 -9.72 8.06 24.68
CA ILE A 254 -10.01 6.62 24.72
C ILE A 254 -10.11 6.23 26.20
N PRO A 255 -11.25 5.67 26.67
CA PRO A 255 -11.29 5.12 28.01
C PRO A 255 -10.36 3.89 27.98
N PHE A 256 -9.18 4.04 28.60
CA PHE A 256 -8.16 3.02 28.75
C PHE A 256 -8.59 1.92 29.73
#